data_AF-A0A821H2L1-F1
#
_entry.id   AF-A0A821H2L1-F1
#
_cell.length_a   1.000
_cell.length_b   1.000
_cell.length_c   1.000
_cell.angle_alpha   90.00
_cell.angle_beta   90.00
_cell.angle_gamma   90.00
#
_symmetry.space_group_name_H-M   'P 1'
#
loop_
_entity.id
_entity.type
_entity.pdbx_description
1 polymer ?
#
loop_
_entity_poly.entity_id
_entity_poly.type
_entity_poly.pdbx_seq_one_letter_code
_entity_poly.pdbx_strand_id
1 'polypeptide(L)'
;MVLDRFSYIQDRQTDTKTYWRCENHKNFNCHFRIHTCNESVTKTIILEEDSNIHTKIVQTNAGEPVNKKKKYQYLDQRLFNLVSNPHQNNIDQINAIAHNIV
;
A
#
# COMPACT_ATOMS: atom_id res chain seq x y z
N MET A 1 17.71 -11.27 -2.67
CA MET A 1 17.78 -10.25 -3.75
C MET A 1 17.27 -8.92 -3.21
N VAL A 2 17.85 -7.78 -3.62
CA VAL A 2 17.40 -6.44 -3.18
C VAL A 2 16.94 -5.62 -4.40
N LEU A 3 15.78 -4.99 -4.30
CA LEU A 3 15.21 -4.07 -5.32
C LEU A 3 14.47 -2.94 -4.60
N ASP A 4 14.70 -1.70 -5.02
CA ASP A 4 14.04 -0.49 -4.49
C ASP A 4 14.06 -0.40 -2.96
N ARG A 5 15.20 -0.77 -2.36
CA ARG A 5 15.42 -0.80 -0.89
C ARG A 5 14.59 -1.84 -0.14
N PHE A 6 13.92 -2.76 -0.85
CA PHE A 6 13.23 -3.90 -0.27
C PHE A 6 14.00 -5.20 -0.54
N SER A 7 14.01 -6.06 0.48
CA SER A 7 14.61 -7.38 0.43
C SER A 7 13.60 -8.43 -0.01
N TYR A 8 14.07 -9.33 -0.87
CA TYR A 8 13.31 -10.42 -1.43
C TYR A 8 14.02 -11.74 -1.18
N ILE A 9 13.25 -12.73 -0.74
CA ILE A 9 13.69 -14.10 -0.52
C ILE A 9 13.25 -14.97 -1.70
N GLN A 10 14.07 -15.97 -2.03
CA GLN A 10 13.76 -16.91 -3.11
C GLN A 10 12.49 -17.69 -2.75
N ASP A 11 11.55 -17.74 -3.68
CA ASP A 11 10.28 -18.44 -3.52
C ASP A 11 10.32 -19.79 -4.24
N ARG A 12 10.66 -19.77 -5.54
CA ARG A 12 10.86 -20.97 -6.35
C ARG A 12 11.82 -20.68 -7.50
N GLN A 13 12.43 -21.72 -8.05
CA GLN A 13 13.35 -21.62 -9.19
C GLN A 13 12.95 -22.63 -10.27
N THR A 14 13.14 -22.21 -11.51
CA THR A 14 13.00 -23.00 -12.73
C THR A 14 14.31 -22.90 -13.51
N ASP A 15 14.48 -23.71 -14.56
CA ASP A 15 15.72 -23.74 -15.35
C ASP A 15 16.08 -22.39 -15.97
N THR A 16 15.09 -21.53 -16.24
CA THR A 16 15.26 -20.25 -16.92
C THR A 16 14.95 -19.03 -16.05
N LYS A 17 14.21 -19.20 -14.94
CA LYS A 17 13.73 -18.11 -14.08
C LYS A 17 13.84 -18.44 -12.60
N THR A 18 14.22 -17.45 -11.81
CA THR A 18 14.10 -17.48 -10.35
C THR A 18 13.02 -16.52 -9.92
N TYR A 19 12.05 -17.01 -9.14
CA TYR A 19 10.96 -16.22 -8.56
C TYR A 19 11.31 -15.85 -7.12
N TRP A 20 11.04 -14.61 -6.76
CA TRP A 20 11.30 -14.09 -5.44
C TRP A 20 10.04 -13.42 -4.89
N ARG A 21 9.93 -13.45 -3.56
CA ARG A 21 8.86 -12.82 -2.81
C ARG A 21 9.42 -11.84 -1.80
N CYS A 22 8.67 -10.78 -1.50
CA CYS A 22 9.07 -9.83 -0.47
C CYS A 22 9.32 -10.55 0.86
N GLU A 23 10.41 -10.22 1.54
CA GLU A 23 10.73 -10.75 2.87
C GLU A 23 9.62 -10.43 3.89
N ASN A 24 8.96 -9.28 3.70
CA ASN A 24 7.83 -8.82 4.50
C ASN A 24 6.48 -9.46 4.15
N HIS A 25 6.45 -10.51 3.31
CA HIS A 25 5.23 -11.21 2.94
C HIS A 25 4.42 -11.66 4.16
N LYS A 26 5.05 -12.25 5.18
CA LYS A 26 4.35 -12.73 6.38
C LYS A 26 3.99 -11.61 7.35
N ASN A 27 4.87 -10.63 7.52
CA ASN A 27 4.71 -9.57 8.54
C ASN A 27 3.70 -8.51 8.12
N PHE A 28 3.64 -8.19 6.82
CA PHE A 28 2.82 -7.10 6.30
C PHE A 28 1.79 -7.55 5.27
N ASN A 29 1.62 -8.86 5.09
CA ASN A 29 0.80 -9.44 4.01
C ASN A 29 1.20 -8.86 2.65
N CYS A 30 2.52 -8.69 2.42
CA CYS A 30 3.05 -8.09 1.20
C CYS A 30 3.05 -9.10 0.05
N HIS A 31 2.32 -8.80 -1.02
CA HIS A 31 2.17 -9.68 -2.19
C HIS A 31 3.14 -9.39 -3.32
N PHE A 32 4.04 -8.40 -3.19
CA PHE A 32 5.04 -8.08 -4.22
C PHE A 32 5.91 -9.29 -4.58
N ARG A 33 5.95 -9.61 -5.88
CA ARG A 33 6.77 -10.66 -6.48
C ARG A 33 7.69 -10.09 -7.56
N ILE A 34 8.87 -10.67 -7.67
CA ILE A 34 9.82 -10.37 -8.74
C ILE A 34 10.30 -11.68 -9.36
N HIS A 35 10.75 -11.62 -10.61
CA HIS A 35 11.50 -12.72 -11.19
C HIS A 35 12.74 -12.23 -11.93
N THR A 36 13.73 -13.10 -11.99
CA THR A 36 14.98 -12.89 -12.72
C THR A 36 15.12 -14.01 -13.74
N CYS A 37 15.42 -13.68 -15.00
CA CYS A 37 15.70 -14.64 -16.07
C CYS A 37 17.21 -14.82 -16.22
N ASN A 38 17.68 -16.02 -16.58
CA ASN A 38 19.11 -16.34 -16.65
C ASN A 38 19.85 -15.69 -17.83
N GLU A 39 19.13 -15.29 -18.89
CA GLU A 39 19.73 -14.77 -20.14
C GLU A 39 19.70 -13.24 -20.24
N SER A 40 19.00 -12.58 -19.33
CA SER A 40 18.93 -11.13 -19.25
C SER A 40 18.43 -10.79 -17.86
N VAL A 41 19.04 -9.80 -17.20
CA VAL A 41 18.46 -9.18 -15.99
C VAL A 41 17.24 -8.32 -16.40
N THR A 42 16.35 -8.87 -17.22
CA THR A 42 15.05 -8.29 -17.51
C THR A 42 14.21 -8.50 -16.26
N LYS A 43 14.25 -7.47 -15.41
CA LYS A 43 13.57 -7.43 -14.13
C LYS A 43 12.09 -7.16 -14.38
N THR A 44 11.33 -8.19 -14.68
CA THR A 44 9.88 -8.05 -14.81
C THR A 44 9.26 -8.14 -13.43
N ILE A 45 8.90 -6.97 -12.89
CA ILE A 45 8.17 -6.82 -11.62
C ILE A 45 6.69 -7.09 -11.95
N ILE A 46 6.14 -8.19 -11.47
CA ILE A 46 4.68 -8.42 -11.54
C ILE A 46 4.10 -7.77 -10.30
N LEU A 47 3.62 -6.53 -10.47
CA LEU A 47 2.92 -5.75 -9.45
C LEU A 47 1.52 -6.31 -9.32
N GLU A 48 1.27 -7.19 -8.35
CA GLU A 48 -0.09 -7.52 -7.96
C GLU A 48 -0.28 -7.28 -6.46
N GLU A 49 -1.12 -6.27 -6.23
CA GLU A 49 -1.87 -5.85 -5.04
C GLU A 49 -1.20 -4.99 -3.94
N ASP A 50 -1.93 -3.89 -3.68
CA ASP A 50 -1.76 -2.79 -2.74
C ASP A 50 -0.48 -1.94 -2.84
N SER A 51 -0.59 -0.88 -3.65
CA SER A 51 0.34 0.28 -3.79
C SER A 51 0.88 0.84 -2.47
N ASN A 52 0.23 0.60 -1.33
CA ASN A 52 0.55 1.25 -0.06
C ASN A 52 1.30 0.36 0.95
N ILE A 53 1.51 -0.93 0.66
CA ILE A 53 2.14 -1.85 1.62
C ILE A 53 3.62 -1.52 1.84
N HIS A 54 4.37 -1.21 0.78
CA HIS A 54 5.77 -0.81 0.89
C HIS A 54 5.92 0.52 1.66
N THR A 55 5.00 1.47 1.48
CA THR A 55 4.94 2.70 2.29
C THR A 55 4.71 2.38 3.77
N LYS A 56 3.76 1.47 4.08
CA LYS A 56 3.47 1.04 5.45
C LYS A 56 4.67 0.35 6.11
N ILE A 57 5.41 -0.48 5.36
CA ILE A 57 6.65 -1.11 5.82
C ILE A 57 7.68 -0.05 6.21
N VAL A 58 7.89 0.96 5.34
CA VAL A 58 8.83 2.05 5.61
C VAL A 58 8.43 2.83 6.87
N GLN A 59 7.16 3.23 7.00
CA GLN A 59 6.66 3.94 8.18
C GLN A 59 6.84 3.13 9.46
N THR A 60 6.51 1.83 9.42
CA THR A 60 6.65 0.94 10.59
C THR A 60 8.12 0.78 11.00
N ASN A 61 9.02 0.62 10.03
CA ASN A 61 10.45 0.50 10.29
C ASN A 61 11.06 1.81 10.83
N ALA A 62 10.51 2.96 10.45
CA ALA A 62 10.89 4.27 10.99
C ALA A 62 10.32 4.54 12.40
N GLY A 63 9.52 3.62 12.96
CA GLY A 63 8.84 3.81 14.23
C GLY A 63 7.67 4.79 14.18
N GLU A 64 7.22 5.16 12.98
CA GLU A 64 6.10 6.09 12.81
C GLU A 64 4.76 5.43 13.16
N PRO A 65 3.81 6.20 13.73
CA PRO A 65 2.49 5.69 14.02
C PRO A 65 1.76 5.35 12.70
N VAL A 66 1.57 4.07 12.45
CA VAL A 66 0.76 3.61 11.31
C VAL A 66 -0.68 4.04 11.55
N ASN A 67 -1.20 4.93 10.70
CA ASN A 67 -2.59 5.38 10.76
C ASN A 67 -3.54 4.17 10.69
N LYS A 68 -4.20 3.85 11.81
CA LYS A 68 -5.23 2.81 11.85
C LYS A 68 -6.37 3.24 10.94
N LYS A 69 -6.83 2.35 10.05
CA LYS A 69 -8.03 2.61 9.23
C LYS A 69 -9.15 3.06 10.16
N LYS A 70 -9.70 4.26 9.93
CA LYS A 70 -10.81 4.78 10.74
C LYS A 70 -12.01 3.86 10.54
N LYS A 71 -12.45 3.19 11.60
CA LYS A 71 -13.70 2.42 11.58
C LYS A 71 -14.85 3.41 11.77
N TYR A 72 -15.52 3.76 10.69
CA TYR A 72 -16.68 4.65 10.78
C TYR A 72 -17.83 3.92 11.46
N GLN A 73 -18.37 4.53 12.51
CA GLN A 73 -19.64 4.09 13.09
C GLN A 73 -20.79 4.64 12.23
N TYR A 74 -21.90 3.90 12.16
CA TYR A 74 -23.12 4.30 11.44
C TYR A 74 -22.90 4.62 9.96
N LEU A 75 -22.35 3.66 9.21
CA LEU A 75 -22.05 3.83 7.78
C LEU A 75 -23.28 4.31 6.99
N ASP A 76 -24.44 3.71 7.24
CA ASP A 76 -25.67 4.00 6.48
C ASP A 76 -26.16 5.44 6.70
N GLN A 77 -26.15 5.92 7.94
CA GLN A 77 -26.52 7.31 8.25
C GLN A 77 -25.52 8.30 7.67
N ARG A 78 -24.22 7.95 7.69
CA ARG A 78 -23.18 8.77 7.07
C ARG A 78 -23.35 8.83 5.55
N LEU A 79 -23.59 7.70 4.90
CA LEU A 79 -23.90 7.63 3.46
C LEU A 79 -25.15 8.44 3.12
N PHE A 80 -26.21 8.30 3.92
CA PHE A 80 -27.44 9.06 3.74
C PHE A 80 -27.18 10.57 3.84
N ASN A 81 -26.43 11.04 4.84
CA ASN A 81 -26.09 12.45 4.98
C ASN A 81 -25.21 12.98 3.84
N LEU A 82 -24.31 12.14 3.30
CA LEU A 82 -23.49 12.47 2.14
C LEU A 82 -24.35 12.71 0.89
N VAL A 83 -25.33 11.84 0.65
CA VAL A 83 -26.23 11.92 -0.50
C VAL A 83 -27.27 13.03 -0.33
N SER A 84 -27.76 13.23 0.88
CA SER A 84 -28.86 14.17 1.16
C SER A 84 -28.41 15.63 1.17
N ASN A 85 -27.16 15.92 1.51
CA ASN A 85 -26.63 17.29 1.58
C ASN A 85 -25.23 17.40 0.96
N PRO A 86 -25.08 17.25 -0.37
CA PRO A 86 -23.78 17.25 -1.03
C PRO A 86 -23.04 18.59 -0.90
N HIS A 87 -23.77 19.71 -0.92
CA HIS A 87 -23.17 21.04 -0.79
C HIS A 87 -22.57 21.31 0.59
N GLN A 88 -23.22 20.82 1.67
CA GLN A 88 -22.71 20.99 3.01
C GLN A 88 -21.40 20.23 3.22
N ASN A 89 -21.28 19.02 2.66
CA ASN A 89 -20.04 18.26 2.73
C ASN A 89 -18.86 18.95 2.03
N ASN A 90 -19.12 19.63 0.90
CA ASN A 90 -18.09 20.41 0.23
C ASN A 90 -17.65 21.61 1.08
N ILE A 91 -18.59 22.31 1.73
CA ILE A 91 -18.28 23.43 2.64
C ILE A 91 -17.47 22.93 3.83
N ASP A 92 -17.87 21.82 4.46
CA ASP A 92 -17.16 21.24 5.59
C ASP A 92 -15.72 20.83 5.22
N GLN A 93 -15.52 20.30 4.01
CA GLN A 93 -14.18 19.98 3.48
C GLN A 93 -13.34 21.24 3.25
N ILE A 94 -13.92 22.28 2.62
CA ILE A 94 -13.23 23.55 2.39
C ILE A 94 -12.80 24.17 3.72
N ASN A 95 -13.69 24.18 4.71
CA ASN A 95 -13.38 24.70 6.04
C ASN A 95 -12.27 23.90 6.73
N ALA A 96 -12.29 22.56 6.64
CA ALA A 96 -11.23 21.72 7.18
C ALA A 96 -9.87 21.99 6.52
N ILE A 97 -9.85 22.28 5.21
CA ILE A 97 -8.62 22.68 4.50
C ILE A 97 -8.16 24.07 4.98
N ALA A 98 -9.07 25.03 5.06
CA ALA A 98 -8.77 26.40 5.49
C ALA A 98 -8.16 26.45 6.90
N HIS A 99 -8.64 25.62 7.83
CA HIS A 99 -8.11 25.51 9.18
C HIS A 99 -6.64 25.04 9.26
N ASN A 100 -6.08 24.45 8.20
CA ASN A 100 -4.67 24.02 8.17
C ASN A 100 -3.75 25.03 7.46
N ILE A 101 -4.29 26.15 6.96
CA ILE A 101 -3.56 27.16 6.18
C ILE A 101 -3.31 28.45 7.01
N VAL A 102 -4.00 28.62 8.14
CA VAL A 102 -3.85 29.74 9.09
C VAL A 102 -3.00 29.31 10.27
#